data_AF-A0A5K0Y3U7-F1
#
_entry.id   AF-A0A5K0Y3U7-F1
#
_cell.length_a   1.000
_cell.length_b   1.000
_cell.length_c   1.000
_cell.angle_alpha   90.00
_cell.angle_beta   90.00
_cell.angle_gamma   90.00
#
_symmetry.space_group_name_H-M   'P 1'
#
loop_
_entity.id
_entity.type
_entity.pdbx_description
1 polymer ?
#
loop_
_entity_poly.entity_id
_entity_poly.type
_entity_poly.pdbx_seq_one_letter_code
_entity_poly.pdbx_strand_id
1 'polypeptide(L)' 'VCIFAYGQTGSGKTYTMMGGTEAPEQKGLIPRSLEQIFQTSQSLSSQGWTFKME' A
#
# COMPACT_ATOMS: atom_id res chain seq x y z
N VAL A 1 6.18 10.75 -1.12
CA VAL A 1 6.73 9.92 -0.02
C VAL A 1 7.54 8.80 -0.63
N CYS A 2 8.70 8.44 -0.08
CA CYS A 2 9.52 7.34 -0.57
C CYS A 2 9.83 6.37 0.58
N ILE A 3 9.59 5.07 0.37
CA ILE A 3 9.77 4.03 1.38
C ILE A 3 10.64 2.93 0.74
N PHE A 4 11.69 2.52 1.45
CA PHE A 4 12.61 1.49 0.99
C PHE A 4 12.68 0.33 1.97
N ALA A 5 12.82 -0.88 1.44
CA ALA A 5 13.16 -2.08 2.21
C ALA A 5 14.61 -2.47 1.87
N TYR A 6 15.45 -2.68 2.88
CA TYR A 6 16.87 -3.00 2.73
C TYR A 6 17.25 -4.25 3.53
N GLY A 7 18.21 -5.03 3.03
CA GLY A 7 18.64 -6.29 3.64
C GLY A 7 19.20 -7.29 2.62
N GLN A 8 19.78 -8.38 3.10
CA GLN A 8 20.36 -9.43 2.24
C GLN A 8 19.29 -10.20 1.44
N THR A 9 19.69 -10.99 0.43
CA THR A 9 18.78 -11.90 -0.28
C THR A 9 18.13 -12.88 0.71
N GLY A 10 16.82 -13.09 0.58
CA GLY A 10 16.05 -13.93 1.51
C GLY A 10 15.57 -13.23 2.79
N SER A 11 15.96 -11.97 3.05
CA SER A 11 15.54 -11.22 4.25
C SER A 11 14.09 -10.72 4.24
N GLY A 12 13.28 -11.11 3.25
CA GLY A 12 11.86 -10.76 3.19
C GLY A 12 11.51 -9.39 2.60
N LYS A 13 12.43 -8.63 2.00
CA LYS A 13 12.12 -7.29 1.41
C LYS A 13 10.90 -7.30 0.47
N THR A 14 10.86 -8.24 -0.47
CA THR A 14 9.73 -8.40 -1.41
C THR A 14 8.45 -8.76 -0.67
N TYR A 15 8.55 -9.64 0.33
CA TYR A 15 7.41 -10.04 1.16
C TYR A 15 6.87 -8.86 1.99
N THR A 16 7.73 -8.00 2.53
CA THR A 16 7.29 -6.77 3.24
C THR A 16 6.58 -5.80 2.29
N MET A 17 7.10 -5.60 1.08
CA MET A 17 6.56 -4.62 0.14
C MET A 17 5.30 -5.11 -0.58
N MET A 18 5.30 -6.33 -1.11
CA MET A 18 4.18 -6.89 -1.87
C MET A 18 3.25 -7.74 -1.00
N GLY A 19 3.81 -8.47 -0.04
CA GLY A 19 3.07 -9.46 0.75
C GLY A 19 3.16 -10.87 0.19
N GLY A 20 2.43 -11.77 0.85
CA GLY A 20 2.06 -13.07 0.31
C GLY A 20 0.78 -13.01 -0.52
N THR A 21 0.58 -14.01 -1.38
CA THR A 21 -0.60 -14.11 -2.27
C THR A 21 -1.68 -15.03 -1.72
N GLU A 22 -1.43 -15.73 -0.62
CA GLU A 22 -2.28 -16.82 -0.15
C GLU A 22 -3.49 -16.30 0.64
N ALA A 23 -3.32 -15.17 1.34
CA ALA A 23 -4.39 -14.64 2.17
C ALA A 23 -4.36 -13.10 2.30
N PRO A 24 -5.53 -12.45 2.49
CA PRO A 24 -5.63 -10.99 2.62
C PRO A 24 -4.76 -10.40 3.74
N GLU A 25 -4.60 -11.12 4.84
CA GLU A 25 -3.76 -10.74 5.98
C GLU A 25 -2.28 -10.72 5.65
N GLN A 26 -1.85 -11.41 4.59
CA GLN A 26 -0.46 -11.43 4.11
C GLN A 26 -0.14 -10.25 3.18
N LYS A 27 -1.10 -9.39 2.82
CA LYS A 27 -0.83 -8.20 1.98
C LYS A 27 0.33 -7.38 2.55
N GLY A 28 1.23 -6.95 1.68
CA GLY A 28 2.38 -6.12 2.04
C GLY A 28 2.04 -4.63 2.11
N LEU A 29 3.08 -3.81 2.20
CA LEU A 29 2.97 -2.37 2.33
C LEU A 29 2.29 -1.71 1.11
N ILE A 30 2.68 -2.08 -0.11
CA ILE A 30 2.16 -1.48 -1.35
C ILE A 30 0.64 -1.62 -1.47
N PRO A 31 0.04 -2.84 -1.43
CA PRO A 31 -1.41 -2.97 -1.58
C PRO A 31 -2.18 -2.31 -0.43
N ARG A 32 -1.66 -2.32 0.80
CA ARG A 32 -2.29 -1.67 1.95
C ARG A 32 -2.29 -0.15 1.82
N SER A 33 -1.17 0.43 1.40
CA SER A 33 -1.07 1.88 1.19
C SER A 33 -2.03 2.35 0.11
N LEU A 34 -2.15 1.63 -1.01
CA LEU A 34 -3.11 1.96 -2.06
C LEU A 34 -4.56 1.92 -1.56
N GLU A 35 -4.94 0.85 -0.86
CA GLU A 35 -6.28 0.69 -0.27
C GLU A 35 -6.62 1.86 0.68
N GLN A 36 -5.68 2.24 1.55
CA GLN A 36 -5.83 3.37 2.45
C GLN A 36 -5.97 4.70 1.71
N ILE A 37 -5.19 4.94 0.65
CA ILE A 37 -5.28 6.18 -0.13
C ILE A 37 -6.65 6.26 -0.82
N PHE A 38 -7.14 5.17 -1.41
CA PHE A 38 -8.47 5.15 -2.04
C PHE A 38 -9.59 5.40 -1.03
N GLN A 39 -9.55 4.75 0.14
CA GLN A 39 -10.52 4.97 1.21
C GLN A 39 -10.51 6.43 1.68
N THR A 40 -9.32 7.01 1.86
CA THR A 40 -9.17 8.40 2.29
C THR A 40 -9.69 9.37 1.23
N SER A 41 -9.35 9.12 -0.05
CA SER A 41 -9.85 9.92 -1.18
C SER A 41 -11.37 9.90 -1.25
N GLN A 42 -12.00 8.74 -1.06
CA GLN A 42 -13.46 8.61 -1.06
C GLN A 42 -14.10 9.29 0.15
N SER A 43 -13.48 9.21 1.33
CA SER A 43 -13.98 9.92 2.51
C SER A 43 -13.96 11.45 2.30
N LEU A 44 -12.87 11.96 1.73
CA LEU A 44 -12.68 13.39 1.49
C LEU A 44 -13.51 13.93 0.32
N SER A 45 -14.03 13.09 -0.57
CA SER A 45 -14.90 13.54 -1.67
C SER A 45 -16.20 14.16 -1.16
N SER A 46 -16.71 13.68 -0.01
CA SER A 46 -17.87 14.30 0.67
C SER A 46 -17.62 15.73 1.12
N GLN A 47 -16.35 16.11 1.30
CA GLN A 47 -15.91 17.45 1.67
C GLN A 47 -15.52 18.31 0.45
N GLY A 48 -15.81 17.83 -0.77
CA GLY A 48 -15.56 18.54 -2.03
C GLY A 48 -14.15 18.32 -2.60
N TRP A 49 -13.32 17.45 -2.02
CA TRP A 49 -11.99 17.17 -2.56
C TRP A 49 -12.06 16.18 -3.73
N THR A 50 -11.34 16.47 -4.81
CA THR A 50 -11.19 15.56 -5.95
C THR A 50 -9.72 15.19 -6.11
N PHE A 51 -9.42 13.90 -6.05
CA PHE A 51 -8.06 13.37 -6.24
C PHE A 51 -8.00 12.62 -7.57
N LYS A 52 -6.92 12.85 -8.33
CA LYS A 52 -6.60 12.09 -9.53
C LYS A 52 -5.40 11.19 -9.22
N MET A 53 -5.56 9.90 -9.46
CA MET A 53 -4.49 8.91 -9.36
C MET A 53 -3.94 8.70 -10.78
N GLU A 54 -2.63 8.84 -10.97
CA GLU A 54 -1.92 8.56 -12.23
C GLU A 54 -1.14 7.25 -12.15
#